data_AF-A0A5E4PYK7-F1
#
_entry.id   AF-A0A5E4PYK7-F1
#
_cell.length_a   1.000
_cell.length_b   1.000
_cell.length_c   1.000
_cell.angle_alpha   90.00
_cell.angle_beta   90.00
_cell.angle_gamma   90.00
#
_symmetry.space_group_name_H-M   'P 1'
#
loop_
_entity.id
_entity.type
_entity.pdbx_description
1 polymer ?
#
loop_
_entity_poly.entity_id
_entity_poly.type
_entity_poly.pdbx_seq_one_letter_code
_entity_poly.pdbx_strand_id
1 'polypeptide(L)'
;MKSFFDGGKGNRSKECSLDGKRVTTVPNKEEILPENSCYENVIESKEEGKPKDVCELRECIQEFANTITKNYCKATNACACYNKVVKDTMENFSVPGVKKLHDMMAKRKETEEECLRDIKEAQAKLDSLIKYLQCEFKAPKEIVDKTENLVNHVQSRIKEALIKYKWENDSALAVDAHWQIVEQAVDKYLFENQTMYPEINYVENQLQLRGDPDLLLYHTYRYSQRLKEQMKEAVENMTDRVERGYQSKYIITQGK
;
A
#
# COMPACT_ATOMS: atom_id res chain seq x y z
N MET A 1 27.17 36.49 45.01
CA MET A 1 27.98 35.33 45.48
C MET A 1 27.27 34.06 45.03
N LYS A 2 27.94 33.24 44.19
CA LYS A 2 27.73 31.80 43.87
C LYS A 2 26.30 31.31 43.56
N SER A 3 25.93 31.06 42.29
CA SER A 3 26.22 29.87 41.46
C SER A 3 25.72 28.54 42.03
N PHE A 4 24.86 27.81 41.31
CA PHE A 4 25.20 26.50 40.70
C PHE A 4 24.06 25.98 39.78
N PHE A 5 24.47 25.58 38.58
CA PHE A 5 23.73 24.85 37.54
C PHE A 5 23.63 23.36 37.90
N ASP A 6 22.51 22.71 37.54
CA ASP A 6 22.39 21.48 36.73
C ASP A 6 20.90 21.07 36.76
N GLY A 7 20.23 20.51 35.76
CA GLY A 7 20.64 19.73 34.60
C GLY A 7 19.52 18.70 34.40
N GLY A 8 18.80 18.75 33.28
CA GLY A 8 17.65 17.86 33.07
C GLY A 8 16.93 18.06 31.74
N LYS A 9 17.62 17.78 30.63
CA LYS A 9 16.99 17.65 29.31
C LYS A 9 16.07 16.42 29.31
N GLY A 10 14.78 16.63 29.58
CA GLY A 10 13.75 15.64 29.37
C GLY A 10 13.48 15.46 27.88
N ASN A 11 14.08 14.44 27.29
CA ASN A 11 13.82 13.98 25.93
C ASN A 11 12.40 13.37 25.88
N ARG A 12 11.37 14.20 25.69
CA ARG A 12 10.01 13.71 25.42
C ARG A 12 9.89 13.43 23.94
N SER A 13 10.18 12.19 23.55
CA SER A 13 9.72 11.62 22.30
C SER A 13 8.19 11.68 22.28
N LYS A 14 7.62 12.55 21.44
CA LYS A 14 6.18 12.60 21.21
C LYS A 14 5.77 11.41 20.35
N GLU A 15 4.99 10.52 20.94
CA GLU A 15 4.32 9.40 20.27
C GLU A 15 3.41 9.97 19.18
N CYS A 16 3.74 9.66 17.92
CA CYS A 16 2.98 10.06 16.74
C CYS A 16 2.41 8.79 16.10
N SER A 17 1.25 8.35 16.58
CA SER A 17 0.42 7.35 15.92
C SER A 17 -1.00 7.47 16.42
N LEU A 18 -1.96 7.60 15.52
CA LEU A 18 -3.38 7.59 15.88
C LEU A 18 -3.83 6.22 16.43
N ASP A 19 -2.98 5.18 16.33
CA ASP A 19 -3.17 3.85 16.93
C ASP A 19 -2.02 3.41 17.87
N GLY A 20 -1.16 4.34 18.31
CA GLY A 20 -0.02 4.03 19.20
C GLY A 20 1.11 3.17 18.59
N LYS A 21 1.08 2.84 17.30
CA LYS A 21 2.14 2.08 16.61
C LYS A 21 3.16 2.98 15.90
N ARG A 22 4.45 2.71 16.11
CA ARG A 22 5.57 3.44 15.50
C ARG A 22 5.48 3.38 13.97
N VAL A 23 5.31 4.53 13.32
CA VAL A 23 5.38 4.65 11.86
C VAL A 23 6.84 4.81 11.46
N THR A 24 7.48 3.73 11.01
CA THR A 24 8.78 3.77 10.32
C THR A 24 8.55 3.89 8.82
N THR A 25 8.32 5.10 8.32
CA THR A 25 8.27 5.40 6.87
C THR A 25 9.46 6.24 6.41
N VAL A 26 10.56 6.24 7.17
CA VAL A 26 11.84 6.75 6.68
C VAL A 26 12.89 5.68 6.99
N PRO A 27 13.51 5.05 5.98
CA PRO A 27 14.62 4.14 6.19
C PRO A 27 15.75 4.89 6.91
N ASN A 28 16.30 4.27 7.95
CA ASN A 28 17.44 4.82 8.66
C ASN A 28 18.67 4.78 7.74
N LYS A 29 19.60 5.73 7.90
CA LYS A 29 20.77 5.92 7.02
C LYS A 29 21.77 4.74 7.02
N GLU A 30 21.51 3.71 7.83
CA GLU A 30 22.35 2.52 8.01
C GLU A 30 21.76 1.25 7.33
N GLU A 31 20.57 1.31 6.71
CA GLU A 31 19.95 0.18 5.99
C GLU A 31 20.30 0.13 4.48
N ILE A 32 21.40 0.76 4.06
CA ILE A 32 21.93 0.65 2.70
C ILE A 32 23.34 0.07 2.76
N LEU A 33 23.43 -1.21 3.08
CA LEU A 33 24.53 -2.08 2.66
C LEU A 33 23.97 -3.46 2.31
N PRO A 34 24.50 -4.12 1.26
CA PRO A 34 24.01 -5.41 0.82
C PRO A 34 24.41 -6.48 1.85
N GLU A 35 23.41 -7.08 2.52
CA GLU A 35 23.64 -8.33 3.24
C GLU A 35 23.93 -9.44 2.24
N ASN A 36 25.21 -9.69 2.01
CA ASN A 36 25.70 -11.00 1.62
C ASN A 36 25.39 -11.97 2.77
N SER A 37 24.38 -12.82 2.60
CA SER A 37 24.31 -14.06 3.38
C SER A 37 23.93 -15.20 2.45
N CYS A 38 24.94 -16.03 2.18
CA CYS A 38 24.82 -17.30 1.49
C CYS A 38 24.14 -18.28 2.43
N TYR A 39 22.90 -18.65 2.12
CA TYR A 39 22.34 -19.91 2.58
C TYR A 39 21.82 -20.67 1.36
N GLU A 40 22.56 -21.71 1.04
CA GLU A 40 22.14 -22.81 0.18
C GLU A 40 20.81 -23.34 0.69
N ASN A 41 19.74 -23.09 -0.06
CA ASN A 41 18.59 -23.96 -0.08
C ASN A 41 18.50 -24.48 -1.51
N VAL A 42 19.08 -25.66 -1.71
CA VAL A 42 18.93 -26.47 -2.91
C VAL A 42 17.48 -26.92 -2.93
N ILE A 43 16.62 -26.10 -3.54
CA ILE A 43 15.38 -26.59 -4.10
C ILE A 43 15.79 -27.20 -5.43
N GLU A 44 15.94 -28.53 -5.42
CA GLU A 44 16.05 -29.34 -6.63
C GLU A 44 14.76 -29.12 -7.45
N SER A 45 14.79 -28.10 -8.32
CA SER A 45 13.77 -27.91 -9.33
C SER A 45 13.99 -28.98 -10.39
N LYS A 46 13.05 -29.92 -10.46
CA LYS A 46 12.85 -30.86 -11.57
C LYS A 46 13.26 -30.20 -12.90
N GLU A 47 14.21 -30.82 -13.60
CA GLU A 47 14.67 -30.38 -14.92
C GLU A 47 13.52 -30.48 -15.95
N GLU A 48 12.67 -29.46 -16.01
CA GLU A 48 11.91 -29.19 -17.24
C GLU A 48 12.87 -28.60 -18.27
N GLY A 49 12.86 -29.21 -19.45
CA GLY A 49 13.95 -29.16 -20.43
C GLY A 49 14.50 -27.75 -20.68
N LYS A 50 15.81 -27.58 -20.41
CA LYS A 50 16.55 -26.37 -20.74
C LYS A 50 16.37 -26.03 -22.23
N PRO A 51 16.23 -24.74 -22.60
CA PRO A 51 16.13 -24.34 -23.99
C PRO A 51 17.32 -24.87 -24.80
N LYS A 52 17.03 -25.48 -25.95
CA LYS A 52 18.03 -26.16 -26.79
C LYS A 52 18.73 -25.20 -27.73
N ASP A 53 18.06 -24.12 -28.10
CA ASP A 53 18.61 -23.08 -28.96
C ASP A 53 18.31 -21.66 -28.44
N VAL A 54 18.93 -20.69 -29.11
CA VAL A 54 18.84 -19.26 -28.78
C VAL A 54 17.41 -18.73 -28.96
N CYS A 55 16.69 -19.24 -29.95
CA CYS A 55 15.33 -18.80 -30.25
C CYS A 55 14.39 -19.24 -29.13
N GLU A 56 14.45 -20.52 -28.74
CA GLU A 56 13.71 -21.07 -27.60
C GLU A 56 14.04 -20.29 -26.31
N LEU A 57 15.32 -20.00 -26.06
CA LEU A 57 15.73 -19.23 -24.87
C LEU A 57 15.10 -17.82 -24.88
N ARG A 58 15.11 -17.13 -26.01
CA ARG A 58 14.52 -15.80 -26.16
C ARG A 58 13.01 -15.81 -25.99
N GLU A 59 12.34 -16.81 -26.57
CA GLU A 59 10.90 -17.01 -26.45
C GLU A 59 10.52 -17.23 -24.98
N CYS A 60 11.21 -18.12 -24.27
CA CYS A 60 10.97 -18.36 -22.84
C CYS A 60 11.20 -17.09 -21.99
N ILE A 61 12.29 -16.35 -22.23
CA ILE A 61 12.54 -15.07 -21.54
C ILE A 61 11.37 -14.10 -21.76
N GLN A 62 10.91 -13.96 -23.01
CA GLN A 62 9.81 -13.08 -23.34
C GLN A 62 8.49 -13.55 -22.73
N GLU A 63 8.22 -14.85 -22.73
CA GLU A 63 7.03 -15.44 -22.13
C GLU A 63 6.95 -15.13 -20.63
N PHE A 64 7.99 -15.47 -19.86
CA PHE A 64 8.00 -15.21 -18.42
C PHE A 64 7.95 -13.70 -18.12
N ALA A 65 8.68 -12.87 -18.87
CA ALA A 65 8.60 -11.43 -18.72
C ALA A 65 7.20 -10.88 -19.02
N ASN A 66 6.51 -11.41 -20.03
CA ASN A 66 5.14 -11.05 -20.37
C ASN A 66 4.17 -11.48 -19.26
N THR A 67 4.34 -12.67 -18.69
CA THR A 67 3.55 -13.16 -17.56
C THR A 67 3.70 -12.25 -16.34
N ILE A 68 4.94 -11.90 -15.97
CA ILE A 68 5.23 -10.98 -14.86
C ILE A 68 4.58 -9.61 -15.11
N THR A 69 4.80 -9.03 -16.30
CA THR A 69 4.27 -7.71 -16.66
C THR A 69 2.74 -7.70 -16.65
N LYS A 70 2.10 -8.73 -17.22
CA LYS A 70 0.63 -8.87 -17.25
C LYS A 70 0.05 -8.96 -15.85
N ASN A 71 0.66 -9.75 -14.96
CA ASN A 71 0.19 -9.88 -13.58
C ASN A 71 0.38 -8.58 -12.78
N TYR A 72 1.49 -7.85 -12.96
CA TYR A 72 1.60 -6.52 -12.36
C TYR A 72 0.54 -5.56 -12.88
N CYS A 73 0.24 -5.56 -14.19
CA CYS A 73 -0.84 -4.76 -14.76
C CYS A 73 -2.23 -5.16 -14.20
N LYS A 74 -2.51 -6.46 -14.06
CA LYS A 74 -3.76 -6.96 -13.48
C LYS A 74 -3.91 -6.49 -12.02
N ALA A 75 -2.87 -6.63 -11.20
CA ALA A 75 -2.86 -6.15 -9.84
C ALA A 75 -3.01 -4.62 -9.74
N THR A 76 -2.29 -3.87 -10.60
CA THR A 76 -2.41 -2.40 -10.69
C THR A 76 -3.85 -1.98 -11.00
N ASN A 77 -4.49 -2.63 -11.97
CA ASN A 77 -5.86 -2.32 -12.35
C ASN A 77 -6.85 -2.66 -11.22
N ALA A 78 -6.63 -3.77 -10.49
CA ALA A 78 -7.46 -4.11 -9.34
C ALA A 78 -7.39 -3.02 -8.26
N CYS A 79 -6.18 -2.55 -7.92
CA CYS A 79 -5.98 -1.44 -6.98
C CYS A 79 -6.60 -0.14 -7.49
N ALA A 80 -6.35 0.27 -8.73
CA ALA A 80 -6.87 1.51 -9.30
C ALA A 80 -8.41 1.52 -9.39
N CYS A 81 -9.02 0.42 -9.82
CA CYS A 81 -10.48 0.26 -9.84
C CYS A 81 -11.07 0.35 -8.44
N TYR A 82 -10.45 -0.32 -7.46
CA TYR A 82 -10.87 -0.24 -6.07
C TYR A 82 -10.76 1.19 -5.51
N ASN A 83 -9.64 1.88 -5.74
CA ASN A 83 -9.42 3.27 -5.34
C ASN A 83 -10.54 4.18 -5.84
N LYS A 84 -10.93 4.00 -7.10
CA LYS A 84 -12.05 4.73 -7.70
C LYS A 84 -13.38 4.43 -7.00
N VAL A 85 -13.68 3.15 -6.74
CA VAL A 85 -14.92 2.76 -6.04
C VAL A 85 -14.98 3.33 -4.63
N VAL A 86 -13.87 3.30 -3.87
CA VAL A 86 -13.82 3.92 -2.54
C VAL A 86 -14.09 5.42 -2.65
N LYS A 87 -13.44 6.12 -3.58
CA LYS A 87 -13.66 7.55 -3.80
C LYS A 87 -15.13 7.85 -4.14
N ASP A 88 -15.69 7.16 -5.11
CA ASP A 88 -17.08 7.36 -5.55
C ASP A 88 -18.07 7.05 -4.40
N THR A 89 -17.75 6.06 -3.56
CA THR A 89 -18.56 5.71 -2.36
C THR A 89 -18.47 6.76 -1.27
N MET A 90 -17.31 7.38 -1.08
CA MET A 90 -17.15 8.47 -0.10
C MET A 90 -17.82 9.77 -0.58
N GLU A 91 -17.78 10.05 -1.90
CA GLU A 91 -18.49 11.20 -2.49
C GLU A 91 -20.01 11.01 -2.43
N ASN A 92 -20.50 9.79 -2.67
CA ASN A 92 -21.92 9.44 -2.62
C ASN A 92 -22.22 8.60 -1.37
N PHE A 93 -21.85 9.14 -0.22
CA PHE A 93 -21.87 8.40 1.05
C PHE A 93 -23.24 7.79 1.36
N SER A 94 -23.23 6.50 1.72
CA SER A 94 -24.36 5.79 2.32
C SER A 94 -23.85 4.66 3.20
N VAL A 95 -24.57 4.34 4.28
CA VAL A 95 -24.20 3.23 5.18
C VAL A 95 -24.09 1.89 4.42
N PRO A 96 -25.05 1.50 3.55
CA PRO A 96 -24.91 0.29 2.75
C PRO A 96 -23.74 0.34 1.76
N GLY A 97 -23.43 1.53 1.23
CA GLY A 97 -22.30 1.74 0.32
C GLY A 97 -20.97 1.45 1.00
N VAL A 98 -20.75 1.99 2.20
CA VAL A 98 -19.53 1.74 2.98
C VAL A 98 -19.39 0.26 3.34
N LYS A 99 -20.49 -0.40 3.73
CA LYS A 99 -20.46 -1.85 4.05
C LYS A 99 -20.06 -2.72 2.85
N LYS A 100 -20.44 -2.33 1.63
CA LYS A 100 -20.01 -3.03 0.40
C LYS A 100 -18.52 -2.89 0.08
N LEU A 101 -17.81 -1.94 0.70
CA LEU A 101 -16.37 -1.78 0.48
C LEU A 101 -15.56 -2.97 1.02
N HIS A 102 -16.07 -3.70 2.03
CA HIS A 102 -15.43 -4.93 2.52
C HIS A 102 -15.31 -5.98 1.41
N ASP A 103 -16.38 -6.24 0.67
CA ASP A 103 -16.37 -7.23 -0.43
C ASP A 103 -15.42 -6.80 -1.54
N MET A 104 -15.36 -5.49 -1.84
CA MET A 104 -14.47 -4.95 -2.86
C MET A 104 -13.00 -5.00 -2.44
N MET A 105 -12.71 -4.72 -1.16
CA MET A 105 -11.39 -4.85 -0.57
C MET A 105 -10.92 -6.31 -0.58
N ALA A 106 -11.80 -7.25 -0.23
CA ALA A 106 -11.51 -8.68 -0.26
C ALA A 106 -11.16 -9.15 -1.68
N LYS A 107 -11.97 -8.78 -2.69
CA LYS A 107 -11.71 -9.10 -4.11
C LYS A 107 -10.38 -8.53 -4.61
N ARG A 108 -10.03 -7.29 -4.21
CA ARG A 108 -8.75 -6.68 -4.53
C ARG A 108 -7.60 -7.52 -3.96
N LYS A 109 -7.66 -7.85 -2.66
CA LYS A 109 -6.62 -8.64 -1.99
C LYS A 109 -6.46 -10.03 -2.59
N GLU A 110 -7.57 -10.72 -2.86
CA GLU A 110 -7.54 -12.03 -3.52
C GLU A 110 -6.85 -11.96 -4.90
N THR A 111 -7.21 -10.95 -5.70
CA THR A 111 -6.58 -10.72 -7.01
C THR A 111 -5.09 -10.40 -6.87
N GLU A 112 -4.72 -9.58 -5.90
CA GLU A 112 -3.33 -9.21 -5.61
C GLU A 112 -2.52 -10.44 -5.19
N GLU A 113 -3.03 -11.25 -4.27
CA GLU A 113 -2.39 -12.48 -3.80
C GLU A 113 -2.15 -13.49 -4.93
N GLU A 114 -3.15 -13.68 -5.79
CA GLU A 114 -3.03 -14.51 -7.00
C GLU A 114 -1.92 -13.97 -7.93
N CYS A 115 -1.98 -12.69 -8.29
CA CYS A 115 -1.02 -12.07 -9.19
C CYS A 115 0.41 -12.13 -8.63
N LEU A 116 0.59 -11.84 -7.34
CA LEU A 116 1.91 -11.85 -6.69
C LEU A 116 2.50 -13.25 -6.61
N ARG A 117 1.67 -14.29 -6.43
CA ARG A 117 2.12 -15.68 -6.48
C ARG A 117 2.63 -16.04 -7.88
N ASP A 118 1.85 -15.72 -8.92
CA ASP A 118 2.22 -15.99 -10.30
C ASP A 118 3.47 -15.21 -10.74
N ILE A 119 3.61 -13.96 -10.28
CA ILE A 119 4.83 -13.16 -10.48
C ILE A 119 6.04 -13.84 -9.86
N LYS A 120 5.93 -14.30 -8.60
CA LYS A 120 7.05 -14.97 -7.91
C LYS A 120 7.50 -16.22 -8.66
N GLU A 121 6.55 -17.03 -9.13
CA GLU A 121 6.87 -18.23 -9.90
C GLU A 121 7.56 -17.90 -11.22
N ALA A 122 6.98 -16.96 -12.00
CA ALA A 122 7.54 -16.56 -13.28
C ALA A 122 8.90 -15.86 -13.15
N GLN A 123 9.10 -15.06 -12.08
CA GLN A 123 10.37 -14.40 -11.78
C GLN A 123 11.46 -15.43 -11.46
N ALA A 124 11.17 -16.45 -10.66
CA ALA A 124 12.14 -17.51 -10.37
C ALA A 124 12.59 -18.25 -11.64
N LYS A 125 11.65 -18.54 -12.56
CA LYS A 125 11.96 -19.14 -13.87
C LYS A 125 12.79 -18.21 -14.75
N LEU A 126 12.43 -16.92 -14.81
CA LEU A 126 13.19 -15.91 -15.55
C LEU A 126 14.63 -15.76 -15.02
N ASP A 127 14.80 -15.69 -13.70
CA ASP A 127 16.12 -15.57 -13.06
C ASP A 127 16.98 -16.81 -13.35
N SER A 128 16.37 -18.00 -13.38
CA SER A 128 17.05 -19.24 -13.77
C SER A 128 17.55 -19.19 -15.23
N LEU A 129 16.72 -18.71 -16.17
CA LEU A 129 17.12 -18.55 -17.57
C LEU A 129 18.22 -17.50 -17.76
N ILE A 130 18.19 -16.41 -16.99
CA ILE A 130 19.24 -15.38 -17.03
C ILE A 130 20.57 -15.98 -16.54
N LYS A 131 20.55 -16.74 -15.44
CA LYS A 131 21.75 -17.46 -14.96
C LYS A 131 22.25 -18.48 -15.98
N TYR A 132 21.34 -19.20 -16.63
CA TYR A 132 21.68 -20.17 -17.68
C TYR A 132 22.39 -19.49 -18.85
N LEU A 133 21.89 -18.34 -19.33
CA LEU A 133 22.52 -17.53 -20.38
C LEU A 133 23.93 -17.08 -20.01
N GLN A 134 24.15 -16.69 -18.74
CA GLN A 134 25.42 -16.14 -18.27
C GLN A 134 26.48 -17.22 -18.01
N CYS A 135 26.09 -18.40 -17.51
CA CYS A 135 27.02 -19.39 -16.98
C CYS A 135 27.18 -20.64 -17.86
N GLU A 136 26.12 -21.06 -18.55
CA GLU A 136 26.06 -22.41 -19.15
C GLU A 136 25.83 -22.40 -20.66
N PHE A 137 25.27 -21.33 -21.20
CA PHE A 137 24.84 -21.28 -22.59
C PHE A 137 26.01 -21.06 -23.55
N LYS A 138 26.26 -22.05 -24.42
CA LYS A 138 27.33 -21.99 -25.43
C LYS A 138 26.79 -21.44 -26.74
N ALA A 139 27.00 -20.16 -26.98
CA ALA A 139 26.66 -19.50 -28.24
C ALA A 139 27.75 -18.49 -28.66
N PRO A 140 27.81 -18.11 -29.96
CA PRO A 140 28.65 -17.01 -30.41
C PRO A 140 28.39 -15.74 -29.60
N LYS A 141 29.45 -15.01 -29.25
CA LYS A 141 29.37 -13.82 -28.39
C LYS A 141 28.34 -12.79 -28.87
N GLU A 142 28.28 -12.54 -30.17
CA GLU A 142 27.30 -11.61 -30.75
C GLU A 142 25.84 -12.00 -30.44
N ILE A 143 25.56 -13.30 -30.35
CA ILE A 143 24.22 -13.81 -30.08
C ILE A 143 23.90 -13.70 -28.59
N VAL A 144 24.87 -13.97 -27.72
CA VAL A 144 24.77 -13.76 -26.28
C VAL A 144 24.52 -12.29 -25.99
N ASP A 145 25.34 -11.38 -26.53
CA ASP A 145 25.21 -9.93 -26.34
C ASP A 145 23.81 -9.41 -26.77
N LYS A 146 23.29 -9.89 -27.91
CA LYS A 146 21.91 -9.55 -28.36
C LYS A 146 20.84 -10.05 -27.39
N THR A 147 21.04 -11.21 -26.77
CA THR A 147 20.10 -11.80 -25.82
C THR A 147 20.18 -11.12 -24.46
N GLU A 148 21.36 -10.71 -24.02
CA GLU A 148 21.54 -9.88 -22.82
C GLU A 148 20.87 -8.51 -22.98
N ASN A 149 20.95 -7.89 -24.16
CA ASN A 149 20.20 -6.66 -24.45
C ASN A 149 18.68 -6.87 -24.33
N LEU A 150 18.16 -8.02 -24.77
CA LEU A 150 16.76 -8.40 -24.54
C LEU A 150 16.46 -8.54 -23.05
N VAL A 151 17.33 -9.20 -22.27
CA VAL A 151 17.19 -9.34 -20.81
C VAL A 151 17.09 -7.97 -20.13
N ASN A 152 18.00 -7.04 -20.47
CA ASN A 152 18.00 -5.69 -19.93
C ASN A 152 16.70 -4.93 -20.26
N HIS A 153 16.20 -5.08 -21.50
CA HIS A 153 14.95 -4.48 -21.92
C HIS A 153 13.75 -5.04 -21.13
N VAL A 154 13.65 -6.36 -20.97
CA VAL A 154 12.54 -6.96 -20.20
C VAL A 154 12.61 -6.62 -18.72
N GLN A 155 13.80 -6.59 -18.11
CA GLN A 155 13.97 -6.19 -16.71
C GLN A 155 13.54 -4.73 -16.48
N SER A 156 13.87 -3.83 -17.41
CA SER A 156 13.42 -2.44 -17.35
C SER A 156 11.89 -2.34 -17.40
N ARG A 157 11.25 -3.10 -18.28
CA ARG A 157 9.79 -3.15 -18.41
C ARG A 157 9.10 -3.72 -17.16
N ILE A 158 9.67 -4.78 -16.56
CA ILE A 158 9.18 -5.35 -15.30
C ILE A 158 9.28 -4.30 -14.17
N LYS A 159 10.40 -3.57 -14.10
CA LYS A 159 10.61 -2.52 -13.10
C LYS A 159 9.59 -1.39 -13.23
N GLU A 160 9.28 -0.95 -14.46
CA GLU A 160 8.23 0.04 -14.70
C GLU A 160 6.85 -0.45 -14.22
N ALA A 161 6.49 -1.70 -14.54
CA ALA A 161 5.24 -2.30 -14.10
C ALA A 161 5.16 -2.40 -12.56
N LEU A 162 6.26 -2.80 -11.91
CA LEU A 162 6.38 -2.85 -10.45
C LEU A 162 6.18 -1.48 -9.81
N ILE A 163 6.77 -0.42 -10.36
CA ILE A 163 6.64 0.93 -9.82
C ILE A 163 5.18 1.39 -9.86
N LYS A 164 4.49 1.17 -10.98
CA LYS A 164 3.05 1.48 -11.13
C LYS A 164 2.20 0.71 -10.14
N TYR A 165 2.46 -0.59 -10.00
CA TYR A 165 1.79 -1.42 -9.02
C TYR A 165 1.98 -0.90 -7.59
N LYS A 166 3.22 -0.62 -7.19
CA LYS A 166 3.52 -0.10 -5.84
C LYS A 166 2.75 1.18 -5.55
N TRP A 167 2.74 2.12 -6.50
CA TRP A 167 2.00 3.37 -6.34
C TRP A 167 0.49 3.14 -6.10
N GLU A 168 -0.15 2.34 -6.95
CA GLU A 168 -1.59 2.07 -6.81
C GLU A 168 -1.92 1.26 -5.56
N ASN A 169 -1.04 0.34 -5.17
CA ASN A 169 -1.20 -0.46 -3.96
C ASN A 169 -1.04 0.39 -2.69
N ASP A 170 -0.01 1.24 -2.62
CA ASP A 170 0.19 2.16 -1.50
C ASP A 170 -1.01 3.12 -1.36
N SER A 171 -1.54 3.59 -2.49
CA SER A 171 -2.80 4.35 -2.53
C SER A 171 -3.98 3.53 -2.01
N ALA A 172 -4.09 2.26 -2.40
CA ALA A 172 -5.15 1.35 -1.95
C ALA A 172 -5.11 1.10 -0.45
N LEU A 173 -3.93 0.89 0.12
CA LEU A 173 -3.74 0.72 1.56
C LEU A 173 -4.05 2.00 2.34
N ALA A 174 -3.72 3.17 1.79
CA ALA A 174 -4.05 4.45 2.41
C ALA A 174 -5.56 4.69 2.43
N VAL A 175 -6.26 4.44 1.32
CA VAL A 175 -7.72 4.61 1.29
C VAL A 175 -8.42 3.58 2.17
N ASP A 176 -7.89 2.35 2.30
CA ASP A 176 -8.38 1.34 3.24
C ASP A 176 -8.46 1.88 4.66
N ALA A 177 -7.34 2.39 5.16
CA ALA A 177 -7.25 2.94 6.50
C ALA A 177 -8.26 4.08 6.70
N HIS A 178 -8.43 4.96 5.70
CA HIS A 178 -9.32 6.10 5.82
C HIS A 178 -10.80 5.71 5.85
N TRP A 179 -11.27 4.87 4.92
CA TRP A 179 -12.69 4.54 4.91
C TRP A 179 -13.09 3.66 6.10
N GLN A 180 -12.17 2.83 6.61
CA GLN A 180 -12.43 2.05 7.83
C GLN A 180 -12.58 2.93 9.08
N ILE A 181 -11.85 4.05 9.17
CA ILE A 181 -12.07 5.05 10.23
C ILE A 181 -13.47 5.66 10.11
N VAL A 182 -13.90 6.00 8.89
CA VAL A 182 -15.26 6.51 8.64
C VAL A 182 -16.29 5.47 9.05
N GLU A 183 -16.11 4.21 8.67
CA GLU A 183 -16.99 3.11 9.06
C GLU A 183 -17.12 3.00 10.58
N GLN A 184 -16.00 2.99 11.32
CA GLN A 184 -16.01 2.90 12.77
C GLN A 184 -16.76 4.08 13.43
N ALA A 185 -16.56 5.30 12.91
CA ALA A 185 -17.28 6.47 13.40
C ALA A 185 -18.79 6.36 13.16
N VAL A 186 -19.18 5.88 11.97
CA VAL A 186 -20.58 5.66 11.59
C VAL A 186 -21.20 4.58 12.47
N ASP A 187 -20.57 3.41 12.59
CA ASP A 187 -21.07 2.30 13.40
C ASP A 187 -21.25 2.71 14.86
N LYS A 188 -20.30 3.47 15.42
CA LYS A 188 -20.40 4.02 16.77
C LYS A 188 -21.60 4.98 16.91
N TYR A 189 -21.77 5.90 15.96
CA TYR A 189 -22.89 6.84 15.96
C TYR A 189 -24.24 6.11 15.86
N LEU A 190 -24.34 5.11 14.97
CA LEU A 190 -25.52 4.29 14.79
C LEU A 190 -25.87 3.52 16.07
N PHE A 191 -24.87 2.89 16.70
CA PHE A 191 -25.05 2.16 17.95
C PHE A 191 -25.51 3.07 19.11
N GLU A 192 -24.85 4.21 19.31
CA GLU A 192 -25.22 5.18 20.35
C GLU A 192 -26.67 5.68 20.15
N ASN A 193 -27.04 6.00 18.91
CA ASN A 193 -28.39 6.46 18.60
C ASN A 193 -29.45 5.37 18.74
N GLN A 194 -29.20 4.14 18.29
CA GLN A 194 -30.13 3.02 18.47
C GLN A 194 -30.31 2.65 19.95
N THR A 195 -29.27 2.86 20.77
CA THR A 195 -29.37 2.66 22.22
C THR A 195 -30.30 3.67 22.88
N MET A 196 -30.26 4.94 22.45
CA MET A 196 -31.15 5.99 22.97
C MET A 196 -32.55 5.96 22.34
N TYR A 197 -32.64 5.59 21.07
CA TYR A 197 -33.86 5.55 20.26
C TYR A 197 -33.93 4.24 19.46
N PRO A 198 -34.39 3.14 20.10
CA PRO A 198 -34.45 1.82 19.46
C PRO A 198 -35.33 1.76 18.21
N GLU A 199 -36.27 2.71 18.11
CA GLU A 199 -37.25 2.85 17.03
C GLU A 199 -36.61 3.41 15.74
N ILE A 200 -35.41 3.99 15.80
CA ILE A 200 -34.72 4.57 14.64
C ILE A 200 -33.87 3.49 13.94
N ASN A 201 -34.13 3.28 12.65
CA ASN A 201 -33.29 2.44 11.80
C ASN A 201 -32.74 3.25 10.61
N TYR A 202 -31.46 3.59 10.69
CA TYR A 202 -30.73 4.32 9.65
C TYR A 202 -30.42 3.47 8.39
N VAL A 203 -30.49 2.14 8.49
CA VAL A 203 -30.28 1.24 7.33
C VAL A 203 -31.53 1.21 6.46
N GLU A 204 -32.71 1.23 7.09
CA GLU A 204 -34.01 1.17 6.41
C GLU A 204 -34.64 2.55 6.18
N ASN A 205 -33.93 3.64 6.53
CA ASN A 205 -34.45 5.01 6.52
C ASN A 205 -35.78 5.18 7.28
N GLN A 206 -35.98 4.41 8.35
CA GLN A 206 -37.17 4.51 9.19
C GLN A 206 -36.88 5.42 10.38
N LEU A 207 -37.44 6.63 10.33
CA LEU A 207 -37.39 7.63 11.38
C LEU A 207 -38.74 7.68 12.10
N GLN A 208 -39.03 6.66 12.90
CA GLN A 208 -40.11 6.72 13.88
C GLN A 208 -39.50 7.12 15.22
N LEU A 209 -39.79 8.33 15.68
CA LEU A 209 -39.27 8.81 16.96
C LEU A 209 -40.36 8.72 18.02
N ARG A 210 -40.10 7.97 19.08
CA ARG A 210 -40.83 8.10 20.35
C ARG A 210 -39.93 8.81 21.34
N GLY A 211 -40.37 9.96 21.86
CA GLY A 211 -39.61 10.77 22.81
C GLY A 211 -39.31 12.17 22.29
N ASP A 212 -38.35 12.84 22.94
CA ASP A 212 -37.99 14.22 22.67
C ASP A 212 -36.98 14.32 21.50
N PRO A 213 -37.35 14.90 20.35
CA PRO A 213 -36.44 15.11 19.23
C PRO A 213 -35.26 16.02 19.56
N ASP A 214 -35.38 16.91 20.56
CA ASP A 214 -34.33 17.86 20.92
C ASP A 214 -33.10 17.15 21.47
N LEU A 215 -33.27 16.03 22.17
CA LEU A 215 -32.16 15.23 22.67
C LEU A 215 -31.40 14.53 21.53
N LEU A 216 -32.09 14.05 20.48
CA LEU A 216 -31.46 13.50 19.28
C LEU A 216 -30.70 14.58 18.49
N LEU A 217 -31.30 15.76 18.36
CA LEU A 217 -30.69 16.93 17.73
C LEU A 217 -29.43 17.37 18.49
N TYR A 218 -29.51 17.48 19.82
CA TYR A 218 -28.37 17.83 20.66
C TYR A 218 -27.25 16.80 20.58
N HIS A 219 -27.58 15.51 20.63
CA HIS A 219 -26.59 14.43 20.48
C HIS A 219 -25.88 14.50 19.13
N THR A 220 -26.65 14.64 18.05
CA THR A 220 -26.13 14.75 16.68
C THR A 220 -25.27 16.00 16.50
N TYR A 221 -25.70 17.15 17.05
CA TYR A 221 -24.92 18.38 17.04
C TYR A 221 -23.58 18.19 17.76
N ARG A 222 -23.59 17.65 18.98
CA ARG A 222 -22.36 17.38 19.75
C ARG A 222 -21.41 16.45 19.01
N TYR A 223 -21.94 15.39 18.39
CA TYR A 223 -21.14 14.45 17.61
C TYR A 223 -20.51 15.14 16.38
N SER A 224 -21.28 15.95 15.66
CA SER A 224 -20.79 16.75 14.53
C SER A 224 -19.66 17.71 14.94
N GLN A 225 -19.79 18.38 16.08
CA GLN A 225 -18.73 19.27 16.58
C GLN A 225 -17.45 18.51 16.92
N ARG A 226 -17.57 17.35 17.59
CA ARG A 226 -16.41 16.49 17.89
C ARG A 226 -15.69 16.04 16.63
N LEU A 227 -16.44 15.60 15.61
CA LEU A 227 -15.85 15.20 14.32
C LEU A 227 -15.15 16.37 13.62
N LYS A 228 -15.72 17.58 13.66
CA LYS A 228 -15.09 18.78 13.09
C LYS A 228 -13.78 19.12 13.78
N GLU A 229 -13.72 19.00 15.10
CA GLU A 229 -12.49 19.24 15.88
C GLU A 229 -11.41 18.20 15.55
N GLN A 230 -11.77 16.92 15.51
CA GLN A 230 -10.87 15.84 15.10
C GLN A 230 -10.36 16.03 13.67
N MET A 231 -11.23 16.46 12.75
CA MET A 231 -10.84 16.76 11.37
C MET A 231 -9.86 17.93 11.31
N LYS A 232 -10.11 19.00 12.07
CA LYS A 232 -9.23 20.17 12.14
C LYS A 232 -7.84 19.78 12.64
N GLU A 233 -7.77 19.03 13.74
CA GLU A 233 -6.51 18.53 14.31
C GLU A 233 -5.76 17.63 13.30
N ALA A 234 -6.45 16.74 12.60
CA ALA A 234 -5.85 15.89 11.57
C ALA A 234 -5.26 16.71 10.40
N VAL A 235 -5.97 17.74 9.94
CA VAL A 235 -5.50 18.64 8.86
C VAL A 235 -4.28 19.46 9.29
N GLU A 236 -4.29 20.00 10.49
CA GLU A 236 -3.15 20.75 11.06
C GLU A 236 -1.92 19.83 11.15
N ASN A 237 -2.08 18.62 11.70
CA ASN A 237 -1.01 17.64 11.80
C ASN A 237 -0.46 17.21 10.43
N MET A 238 -1.31 17.08 9.40
CA MET A 238 -0.87 16.79 8.04
C MET A 238 -0.09 17.96 7.43
N THR A 239 -0.57 19.18 7.60
CA THR A 239 0.09 20.40 7.11
C THR A 239 1.49 20.53 7.70
N ASP A 240 1.60 20.38 9.02
CA ASP A 240 2.86 20.35 9.76
C ASP A 240 3.85 19.30 9.23
N ARG A 241 3.37 18.10 8.89
CA ARG A 241 4.21 17.03 8.33
C ARG A 241 4.73 17.38 6.95
N VAL A 242 3.88 17.97 6.10
CA VAL A 242 4.26 18.40 4.75
C VAL A 242 5.29 19.52 4.83
N GLU A 243 5.08 20.51 5.70
CA GLU A 243 6.02 21.61 5.91
C GLU A 243 7.37 21.12 6.41
N ARG A 244 7.41 20.21 7.40
CA ARG A 244 8.67 19.58 7.85
C ARG A 244 9.38 18.82 6.73
N GLY A 245 8.63 18.10 5.89
CA GLY A 245 9.18 17.40 4.73
C GLY A 245 9.78 18.36 3.71
N TYR A 246 9.12 19.49 3.46
CA TYR A 246 9.58 20.53 2.55
C TYR A 246 10.87 21.20 3.06
N GLN A 247 10.90 21.60 4.34
CA GLN A 247 12.07 22.21 4.97
C GLN A 247 13.27 21.25 4.98
N SER A 248 13.04 19.96 5.26
CA SER A 248 14.10 18.94 5.26
C SER A 248 14.75 18.77 3.88
N LYS A 249 13.95 18.82 2.79
CA LYS A 249 14.49 18.80 1.41
C LYS A 249 15.30 20.06 1.10
N TYR A 250 14.82 21.22 1.53
CA TYR A 250 15.47 22.50 1.27
C TYR A 250 16.87 22.59 1.92
N ILE A 251 17.00 22.10 3.15
CA ILE A 251 18.28 22.03 3.87
C ILE A 251 19.27 21.09 3.18
N ILE A 252 18.80 19.95 2.64
CA ILE A 252 19.66 19.00 1.90
C ILE A 252 20.14 19.59 0.57
N THR A 253 19.34 20.42 -0.10
CA THR A 253 19.71 21.05 -1.38
C THR A 253 20.60 22.28 -1.25
N GLN A 254 20.58 22.99 -0.11
CA GLN A 254 21.40 24.18 0.15
C GLN A 254 22.72 23.87 0.88
N GLY A 255 22.88 22.64 1.39
CA GLY A 255 24.10 22.16 2.06
C GLY A 255 25.08 21.42 1.15
N LYS A 256 24.98 21.57 -0.18
CA LYS A 256 25.91 21.05 -1.18
C LYS A 256 26.57 22.17 -1.96
#